data_AF-A0AAP6WKL9-F1
#
_entry.id   AF-A0AAP6WKL9-F1
#
_cell.length_a   1.000
_cell.length_b   1.000
_cell.length_c   1.000
_cell.angle_alpha   90.00
_cell.angle_beta   90.00
_cell.angle_gamma   90.00
#
_symmetry.space_group_name_H-M   'P 1'
#
loop_
_entity.id
_entity.type
_entity.pdbx_description
1 polymer ?
#
loop_
_entity_poly.entity_id
_entity_poly.type
_entity_poly.pdbx_seq_one_letter_code
_entity_poly.pdbx_strand_id
1 'polypeptide(L)'
;MEESRNKELKVKSFRVTEETFDKFKKIASDEFGNQGQCLDALISLYELENSKSTLIERKLEIESFQDYLNKINQLFLTSLQMSEDAGKRAEEEFVKKLSIKDVTIERLQRREEELIERDRTLKEDNKAKTKEIEELKENIKTLEKDKSTLSQLVSRNYDLIEKNKEEIASLKSLESLKGQNEELRNKVEEDRASLKERESHIKSLQLEKESLKEKLNFYAEKEKSYKEEVESYKKLVEAMRKDHKKELELLETKYSKMAEKESEKLRKDFESRLELEKRTLELDIKTLKYEKEVLESKLNS
;
A
#
# COMPACT_ATOMS: atom_id res chain seq x y z
N MET A 1 -71.31 136.72 2.40
CA MET A 1 -71.03 137.70 1.34
C MET A 1 -69.54 137.97 1.37
N GLU A 2 -68.86 137.72 0.25
CA GLU A 2 -67.46 138.04 0.04
C GLU A 2 -67.24 139.55 0.14
N GLU A 3 -66.34 139.97 1.02
CA GLU A 3 -65.62 141.23 0.85
C GLU A 3 -64.15 140.90 0.60
N SER A 4 -63.77 141.09 -0.67
CA SER A 4 -62.41 141.00 -1.19
C SER A 4 -61.38 141.65 -0.28
N ARG A 5 -60.52 140.85 0.34
CA ARG A 5 -59.19 141.32 0.76
C ARG A 5 -58.14 140.80 -0.23
N ASN A 6 -58.27 141.27 -1.46
CA ASN A 6 -57.11 141.44 -2.32
C ASN A 6 -56.27 142.57 -1.67
N LYS A 7 -55.54 142.24 -0.60
CA LYS A 7 -54.57 143.14 0.01
C LYS A 7 -53.48 143.30 -1.03
N GLU A 8 -53.59 144.33 -1.88
CA GLU A 8 -52.45 144.84 -2.63
C GLU A 8 -51.28 144.94 -1.64
N LEU A 9 -50.23 144.16 -1.89
CA LEU A 9 -49.00 144.22 -1.11
C LEU A 9 -48.34 145.57 -1.39
N LYS A 10 -48.77 146.59 -0.65
CA LYS A 10 -48.12 147.89 -0.66
C LYS A 10 -46.77 147.75 0.02
N VAL A 11 -45.70 147.99 -0.72
CA VAL A 11 -44.34 148.02 -0.17
C VAL A 11 -44.30 149.08 0.93
N LYS A 12 -44.14 148.64 2.18
CA LYS A 12 -43.90 149.50 3.33
C LYS A 12 -42.41 149.41 3.68
N SER A 13 -41.67 150.49 3.51
CA SER A 13 -40.26 150.56 3.86
C SER A 13 -40.08 151.12 5.26
N PHE A 14 -39.26 150.46 6.08
CA PHE A 14 -38.78 150.96 7.36
C PHE A 14 -37.28 151.23 7.25
N ARG A 15 -36.78 152.27 7.92
CA ARG A 15 -35.35 152.59 7.92
C ARG A 15 -34.65 151.76 8.98
N VAL A 16 -33.62 151.05 8.55
CA VAL A 16 -32.81 150.17 9.40
C VAL A 16 -31.34 150.42 9.05
N THR A 17 -30.44 150.20 10.00
CA THR A 17 -29.01 150.16 9.69
C THR A 17 -28.70 148.97 8.77
N GLU A 18 -27.69 149.14 7.92
CA GLU A 18 -27.26 148.11 6.96
C GLU A 18 -26.95 146.78 7.66
N GLU A 19 -26.26 146.84 8.81
CA GLU A 19 -25.93 145.66 9.61
C GLU A 19 -27.17 144.88 10.11
N THR A 20 -28.21 145.58 10.55
CA THR A 20 -29.43 144.94 11.06
C THR A 20 -30.28 144.40 9.92
N PHE A 21 -30.28 145.08 8.77
CA PHE A 21 -30.94 144.59 7.56
C PHE A 21 -30.28 143.31 7.04
N ASP A 22 -28.95 143.22 7.04
CA ASP A 22 -28.22 142.03 6.62
C ASP A 22 -28.46 140.84 7.56
N LYS A 23 -28.43 141.07 8.88
CA LYS A 23 -28.78 140.04 9.88
C LYS A 23 -30.20 139.52 9.67
N PHE A 24 -31.17 140.43 9.50
CA PHE A 24 -32.56 140.06 9.25
C PHE A 24 -32.73 139.28 7.95
N LYS A 25 -32.08 139.73 6.86
CA LYS A 25 -32.12 139.04 5.57
C LYS A 25 -31.52 137.64 5.64
N LYS A 26 -30.44 137.46 6.41
CA LYS A 26 -29.82 136.16 6.63
C LYS A 26 -30.77 135.22 7.39
N ILE A 27 -31.31 135.66 8.52
CA ILE A 27 -32.27 134.87 9.31
C ILE A 27 -33.51 134.52 8.48
N ALA A 28 -34.04 135.48 7.73
CA ALA A 28 -35.21 135.25 6.88
C ALA A 28 -34.97 134.23 5.78
N SER A 29 -33.74 134.16 5.24
CA SER A 29 -33.38 133.22 4.18
C SER A 29 -33.08 131.82 4.73
N ASP A 30 -32.41 131.74 5.88
CA ASP A 30 -31.95 130.47 6.45
C ASP A 30 -33.11 129.70 7.11
N GLU A 31 -34.05 130.40 7.77
CA GLU A 31 -35.03 129.76 8.66
C GLU A 31 -36.49 129.91 8.21
N PHE A 32 -36.84 130.97 7.46
CA PHE A 32 -38.25 131.33 7.19
C PHE A 32 -38.59 131.52 5.71
N GLY A 33 -37.66 131.22 4.80
CA GLY A 33 -37.83 131.29 3.34
C GLY A 33 -37.87 132.70 2.74
N ASN A 34 -38.60 133.65 3.35
CA ASN A 34 -38.62 135.05 2.91
C ASN A 34 -38.77 136.07 4.06
N GLN A 35 -38.45 137.32 3.75
CA GLN A 35 -38.47 138.43 4.72
C GLN A 35 -39.86 138.72 5.30
N GLY A 36 -40.93 138.52 4.54
CA GLY A 36 -42.30 138.71 5.04
C GLY A 36 -42.68 137.65 6.06
N GLN A 37 -42.41 136.39 5.78
CA GLN A 37 -42.66 135.26 6.67
C GLN A 37 -41.82 135.36 7.95
N CYS A 38 -40.57 135.80 7.84
CA CYS A 38 -39.73 136.06 9.01
C CYS A 38 -40.31 137.18 9.89
N LEU A 39 -40.84 138.25 9.29
CA LEU A 39 -41.45 139.35 10.03
C LEU A 39 -42.76 138.91 10.70
N ASP A 40 -43.62 138.17 10.01
CA ASP A 40 -44.86 137.62 10.58
C ASP A 40 -44.58 136.66 11.74
N ALA A 41 -43.53 135.83 11.63
CA ALA A 41 -43.09 134.95 12.70
C ALA A 41 -42.54 135.72 13.91
N LEU A 42 -41.77 136.80 13.69
CA LEU A 42 -41.27 137.67 14.75
C LEU A 42 -42.39 138.42 15.48
N ILE A 43 -43.39 138.90 14.74
CA ILE A 43 -44.59 139.53 15.32
C ILE A 43 -45.34 138.51 16.17
N SER A 44 -45.57 137.30 15.63
CA SER A 44 -46.26 136.22 16.36
C SER A 44 -45.48 135.80 17.61
N LEU A 45 -44.15 135.75 17.54
CA LEU A 45 -43.28 135.43 18.69
C LEU A 45 -43.34 136.54 19.75
N TYR A 46 -43.34 137.81 19.33
CA TYR A 46 -43.51 138.94 20.24
C TYR A 46 -44.89 138.94 20.91
N GLU A 47 -45.96 138.67 20.14
CA GLU A 47 -47.32 138.55 20.68
C GLU A 47 -47.45 137.36 21.65
N LEU A 48 -46.83 136.22 21.33
CA LEU A 48 -46.75 135.06 22.23
C LEU A 48 -46.04 135.42 23.53
N GLU A 49 -44.87 136.06 23.46
CA GLU A 49 -44.09 136.41 24.64
C GLU A 49 -44.78 137.49 25.49
N ASN A 50 -45.44 138.45 24.84
CA ASN A 50 -46.25 139.46 25.52
C ASN A 50 -47.52 138.84 26.16
N SER A 51 -48.12 137.82 25.55
CA SER A 51 -49.25 137.10 26.15
C SER A 51 -48.83 136.29 27.39
N LYS A 52 -47.60 135.74 27.41
CA LYS A 52 -47.03 135.08 28.61
C LYS A 52 -46.80 136.06 29.75
N SER A 53 -46.39 137.30 29.47
CA SER A 53 -46.15 138.32 30.50
C SER A 53 -47.44 138.83 31.15
N THR A 54 -48.60 138.68 30.48
CA THR A 54 -49.92 139.05 31.01
C THR A 54 -50.59 137.93 31.83
N LEU A 55 -50.12 136.69 31.73
CA LEU A 55 -50.71 135.47 32.32
C LEU A 55 -50.00 135.02 33.62
N ILE A 56 -49.54 135.97 34.45
CA ILE A 56 -48.76 135.71 35.66
C ILE A 56 -49.49 134.79 36.67
N GLU A 57 -50.83 134.84 36.75
CA GLU A 57 -51.62 134.00 37.68
C GLU A 57 -51.69 132.51 37.32
N ARG A 58 -51.40 132.09 36.07
CA ARG A 58 -51.45 130.68 35.64
C ARG A 58 -50.09 130.06 35.31
N LYS A 59 -49.01 130.74 35.68
CA LYS A 59 -47.63 130.31 35.40
C LYS A 59 -47.35 128.88 35.86
N LEU A 60 -47.76 128.51 37.07
CA LEU A 60 -47.57 127.18 37.65
C LEU A 60 -48.30 126.06 36.87
N GLU A 61 -49.50 126.34 36.36
CA GLU A 61 -50.28 125.38 35.55
C GLU A 61 -49.61 125.15 34.18
N ILE A 62 -49.09 126.21 33.56
CA ILE A 62 -48.35 126.14 32.30
C ILE A 62 -47.03 125.38 32.46
N GLU A 63 -46.27 125.65 33.54
CA GLU A 63 -45.05 124.90 33.88
C GLU A 63 -45.36 123.42 34.11
N SER A 64 -46.42 123.10 34.86
CA SER A 64 -46.85 121.70 35.10
C SER A 64 -47.23 121.00 33.81
N PHE A 65 -47.93 121.68 32.89
CA PHE A 65 -48.28 121.13 31.58
C PHE A 65 -47.04 120.88 30.70
N GLN A 66 -46.08 121.80 30.71
CA GLN A 66 -44.79 121.60 30.03
C GLN A 66 -44.01 120.42 30.61
N ASP A 67 -44.01 120.24 31.93
CA ASP A 67 -43.40 119.07 32.58
C ASP A 67 -44.08 117.77 32.16
N TYR A 68 -45.41 117.73 32.07
CA TYR A 68 -46.13 116.58 31.55
C TYR A 68 -45.79 116.30 30.08
N LEU A 69 -45.71 117.32 29.22
CA LEU A 69 -45.28 117.17 27.83
C LEU A 69 -43.84 116.63 27.73
N ASN A 70 -42.92 117.15 28.55
CA ASN A 70 -41.54 116.66 28.62
C ASN A 70 -41.50 115.20 29.08
N LYS A 71 -42.31 114.83 30.07
CA LYS A 71 -42.44 113.44 30.55
C LYS A 71 -42.97 112.50 29.46
N ILE A 72 -43.99 112.92 28.73
CA ILE A 72 -44.55 112.16 27.60
C ILE A 72 -43.50 111.98 26.50
N ASN A 73 -42.78 113.04 26.14
CA ASN A 73 -41.70 112.97 25.16
C ASN A 73 -40.57 112.03 25.61
N GLN A 74 -40.18 112.08 26.88
CA GLN A 74 -39.20 111.14 27.45
C GLN A 74 -39.70 109.69 27.39
N LEU A 75 -40.96 109.43 27.74
CA LEU A 75 -41.54 108.09 27.67
C LEU A 75 -41.61 107.59 26.22
N PHE A 76 -41.97 108.46 25.28
CA PHE A 76 -42.01 108.13 23.86
C PHE A 76 -40.62 107.78 23.32
N LEU A 77 -39.61 108.61 23.59
CA LEU A 77 -38.23 108.33 23.21
C LEU A 77 -37.71 107.03 23.86
N THR A 78 -38.04 106.82 25.13
CA THR A 78 -37.69 105.57 25.84
C THR A 78 -38.34 104.35 25.17
N SER A 79 -39.62 104.44 24.80
CA SER A 79 -40.34 103.35 24.12
C SER A 79 -39.77 103.06 22.73
N LEU A 80 -39.38 104.10 21.97
CA LEU A 80 -38.72 103.94 20.68
C LEU A 80 -37.37 103.23 20.85
N GLN A 81 -36.56 103.67 21.81
CA GLN A 81 -35.27 103.06 22.10
C GLN A 81 -35.41 101.61 22.57
N MET A 82 -36.36 101.32 23.46
CA MET A 82 -36.67 99.95 23.89
C MET A 82 -37.12 99.06 22.72
N SER A 83 -37.89 99.60 21.78
CA SER A 83 -38.32 98.86 20.58
C SER A 83 -37.14 98.58 19.65
N GLU A 84 -36.25 99.55 19.44
CA GLU A 84 -35.04 99.37 18.63
C GLU A 84 -34.10 98.32 19.27
N ASP A 85 -33.89 98.41 20.58
CA ASP A 85 -33.07 97.45 21.35
C ASP A 85 -33.67 96.04 21.34
N ALA A 86 -35.01 95.92 21.41
CA ALA A 86 -35.69 94.64 21.27
C ALA A 86 -35.51 94.04 19.86
N GLY A 87 -35.56 94.87 18.82
CA GLY A 87 -35.29 94.47 17.44
C GLY A 87 -33.87 93.95 17.26
N LYS A 88 -32.86 94.71 17.73
CA LYS A 88 -31.45 94.29 17.69
C LYS A 88 -31.23 92.98 18.46
N ARG A 89 -31.81 92.85 19.65
CA ARG A 89 -31.71 91.61 20.45
C ARG A 89 -32.31 90.41 19.71
N ALA A 90 -33.48 90.57 19.09
CA ALA A 90 -34.11 89.51 18.32
C ALA A 90 -33.27 89.11 17.10
N GLU A 91 -32.70 90.08 16.39
CA GLU A 91 -31.80 89.84 15.25
C GLU A 91 -30.54 89.08 15.69
N GLU A 92 -29.88 89.52 16.76
CA GLU A 92 -28.71 88.83 17.32
C GLU A 92 -29.02 87.38 17.73
N GLU A 93 -30.15 87.14 18.40
CA GLU A 93 -30.56 85.78 18.75
C GLU A 93 -30.84 84.93 17.51
N PHE A 94 -31.45 85.53 16.48
CA PHE A 94 -31.73 84.83 15.23
C PHE A 94 -30.43 84.46 14.50
N VAL A 95 -29.47 85.39 14.40
CA VAL A 95 -28.15 85.15 13.81
C VAL A 95 -27.39 84.08 14.58
N LYS A 96 -27.38 84.14 15.92
CA LYS A 96 -26.76 83.09 16.77
C LYS A 96 -27.39 81.72 16.50
N LYS A 97 -28.73 81.66 16.44
CA LYS A 97 -29.45 80.40 16.19
C LYS A 97 -29.20 79.87 14.78
N LEU A 98 -29.08 80.74 13.79
CA LEU A 98 -28.73 80.38 12.41
C LEU A 98 -27.31 79.79 12.37
N SER A 99 -26.35 80.49 12.95
CA SER A 99 -24.95 80.05 13.03
C SER A 99 -24.79 78.68 13.71
N ILE A 100 -25.49 78.45 14.84
CA ILE A 100 -25.47 77.14 15.51
C ILE A 100 -26.03 76.03 14.61
N LYS A 101 -27.09 76.33 13.84
CA LYS A 101 -27.68 75.37 12.90
C LYS A 101 -26.73 75.08 11.75
N ASP A 102 -26.07 76.08 11.17
CA ASP A 102 -25.11 75.90 10.09
C ASP A 102 -23.95 74.99 10.54
N VAL A 103 -23.38 75.25 11.72
CA VAL A 103 -22.34 74.38 12.32
C VAL A 103 -22.86 72.95 12.53
N THR A 104 -24.12 72.81 12.94
CA THR A 104 -24.73 71.49 13.13
C THR A 104 -24.90 70.76 11.79
N ILE A 105 -25.34 71.46 10.75
CA ILE A 105 -25.50 70.93 9.39
C ILE A 105 -24.15 70.48 8.84
N GLU A 106 -23.12 71.31 8.92
CA GLU A 106 -21.76 70.94 8.48
C GLU A 106 -21.22 69.71 9.21
N ARG A 107 -21.49 69.60 10.51
CA ARG A 107 -21.08 68.42 11.29
C ARG A 107 -21.85 67.17 10.87
N LEU A 108 -23.15 67.29 10.59
CA LEU A 108 -23.96 66.17 10.12
C LEU A 108 -23.55 65.72 8.73
N GLN A 109 -23.28 66.65 7.82
CA GLN A 109 -22.79 66.36 6.47
C GLN A 109 -21.44 65.64 6.50
N ARG A 110 -20.47 66.13 7.28
CA ARG A 110 -19.19 65.41 7.45
C ARG A 110 -19.38 64.00 8.00
N ARG A 111 -20.27 63.82 8.97
CA ARG A 111 -20.56 62.48 9.53
C ARG A 111 -21.24 61.56 8.51
N GLU A 112 -22.10 62.11 7.65
CA GLU A 112 -22.74 61.36 6.57
C GLU A 112 -21.69 60.90 5.54
N GLU A 113 -20.77 61.78 5.13
CA GLU A 113 -19.66 61.45 4.25
C GLU A 113 -18.76 60.35 4.84
N GLU A 114 -18.38 60.46 6.11
CA GLU A 114 -17.60 59.43 6.81
C GLU A 114 -18.33 58.08 6.84
N LEU A 115 -19.65 58.07 7.05
CA LEU A 115 -20.45 56.86 7.06
C LEU A 115 -20.57 56.24 5.66
N ILE A 116 -20.72 57.05 4.61
CA ILE A 116 -20.75 56.58 3.22
C ILE A 116 -19.43 55.91 2.86
N GLU A 117 -18.30 56.53 3.20
CA GLU A 117 -16.98 55.97 2.91
C GLU A 117 -16.72 54.67 3.71
N ARG A 118 -17.17 54.63 4.96
CA ARG A 118 -17.11 53.42 5.78
C ARG A 118 -17.99 52.29 5.24
N ASP A 119 -19.18 52.61 4.74
CA ASP A 119 -20.07 51.61 4.12
C ASP A 119 -19.48 51.09 2.81
N ARG A 120 -18.85 51.97 2.02
CA ARG A 120 -18.14 51.59 0.79
C ARG A 120 -16.99 50.63 1.07
N THR A 121 -16.12 50.97 2.01
CA THR A 121 -15.00 50.10 2.42
C THR A 121 -15.50 48.76 2.97
N LEU A 122 -16.51 48.75 3.83
CA LEU A 122 -17.12 47.52 4.33
C LEU A 122 -17.75 46.65 3.22
N LYS A 123 -18.34 47.26 2.19
CA LYS A 123 -18.86 46.54 1.03
C LYS A 123 -17.75 45.91 0.18
N GLU A 124 -16.63 46.62 0.01
CA GLU A 124 -15.46 46.10 -0.71
C GLU A 124 -14.81 44.94 0.06
N ASP A 125 -14.61 45.09 1.37
CA ASP A 125 -14.11 44.04 2.26
C ASP A 125 -15.03 42.81 2.26
N ASN A 126 -16.35 43.02 2.35
CA ASN A 126 -17.30 41.91 2.26
C ASN A 126 -17.21 41.20 0.91
N LYS A 127 -17.13 41.93 -0.20
CA LYS A 127 -16.94 41.29 -1.53
C LYS A 127 -15.65 40.48 -1.59
N ALA A 128 -14.56 40.98 -1.03
CA ALA A 128 -13.29 40.25 -0.97
C ALA A 128 -13.42 38.96 -0.14
N LYS A 129 -14.00 39.06 1.07
CA LYS A 129 -14.26 37.89 1.93
C LYS A 129 -15.20 36.87 1.29
N THR A 130 -16.23 37.31 0.57
CA THR A 130 -17.14 36.39 -0.14
C THR A 130 -16.40 35.60 -1.22
N LYS A 131 -15.51 36.25 -1.98
CA LYS A 131 -14.66 35.56 -2.96
C LYS A 131 -13.72 34.55 -2.28
N GLU A 132 -13.09 34.93 -1.19
CA GLU A 132 -12.22 34.03 -0.40
C GLU A 132 -13.00 32.81 0.10
N ILE A 133 -14.25 32.99 0.57
CA ILE A 133 -15.14 31.90 0.97
C ILE A 133 -15.48 30.99 -0.22
N GLU A 134 -15.71 31.53 -1.40
CA GLU A 134 -15.98 30.73 -2.61
C GLU A 134 -14.76 29.90 -3.03
N GLU A 135 -13.56 30.50 -3.03
CA GLU A 135 -12.30 29.79 -3.30
C GLU A 135 -12.03 28.68 -2.29
N LEU A 136 -12.23 28.95 -1.00
CA LEU A 136 -12.10 27.94 0.06
C LEU A 136 -13.10 26.81 -0.10
N LYS A 137 -14.34 27.09 -0.52
CA LYS A 137 -15.35 26.04 -0.80
C LYS A 137 -14.94 25.15 -1.96
N GLU A 138 -14.40 25.70 -3.03
CA GLU A 138 -13.89 24.89 -4.15
C GLU A 138 -12.68 24.04 -3.73
N ASN A 139 -11.75 24.61 -2.95
CA ASN A 139 -10.63 23.86 -2.39
C ASN A 139 -11.08 22.71 -1.46
N ILE A 140 -12.15 22.89 -0.68
CA ILE A 140 -12.70 21.82 0.15
C ILE A 140 -13.25 20.70 -0.74
N LYS A 141 -13.98 21.02 -1.82
CA LYS A 141 -14.51 20.00 -2.75
C LYS A 141 -13.41 19.19 -3.42
N THR A 142 -12.32 19.85 -3.83
CA THR A 142 -11.17 19.13 -4.44
C THR A 142 -10.50 18.22 -3.43
N LEU A 143 -10.26 18.70 -2.20
CA LEU A 143 -9.71 17.89 -1.12
C LEU A 143 -10.61 16.70 -0.73
N GLU A 144 -11.93 16.86 -0.74
CA GLU A 144 -12.87 15.76 -0.51
C GLU A 144 -12.78 14.68 -1.60
N LYS A 145 -12.64 15.10 -2.87
CA LYS A 145 -12.43 14.19 -3.99
C LYS A 145 -11.10 13.44 -3.86
N ASP A 146 -10.03 14.14 -3.50
CA ASP A 146 -8.70 13.54 -3.30
C ASP A 146 -8.69 12.59 -2.10
N LYS A 147 -9.40 12.92 -1.02
CA LYS A 147 -9.59 12.01 0.12
C LYS A 147 -10.31 10.73 -0.30
N SER A 148 -11.36 10.85 -1.13
CA SER A 148 -12.09 9.69 -1.64
C SER A 148 -11.19 8.79 -2.52
N THR A 149 -10.40 9.37 -3.42
CA THR A 149 -9.50 8.60 -4.29
C THR A 149 -8.39 7.94 -3.49
N LEU A 150 -7.79 8.64 -2.52
CA LEU A 150 -6.81 8.06 -1.60
C LEU A 150 -7.40 6.91 -0.78
N SER A 151 -8.62 7.05 -0.28
CA SER A 151 -9.28 5.98 0.48
C SER A 151 -9.52 4.74 -0.38
N GLN A 152 -9.92 4.90 -1.64
CA GLN A 152 -10.03 3.79 -2.60
C GLN A 152 -8.68 3.13 -2.89
N LEU A 153 -7.62 3.92 -3.05
CA LEU A 153 -6.26 3.42 -3.30
C LEU A 153 -5.74 2.62 -2.10
N VAL A 154 -5.98 3.10 -0.88
CA VAL A 154 -5.62 2.39 0.36
C VAL A 154 -6.34 1.05 0.45
N SER A 155 -7.65 1.02 0.17
CA SER A 155 -8.41 -0.24 0.14
C SER A 155 -7.83 -1.23 -0.87
N ARG A 156 -7.55 -0.77 -2.11
CA ARG A 156 -6.97 -1.62 -3.15
C ARG A 156 -5.58 -2.12 -2.76
N ASN A 157 -4.75 -1.28 -2.14
CA ASN A 157 -3.43 -1.68 -1.67
C ASN A 157 -3.53 -2.71 -0.54
N TYR A 158 -4.52 -2.60 0.35
CA TYR A 158 -4.77 -3.59 1.38
C TYR A 158 -5.12 -4.96 0.76
N ASP A 159 -6.02 -4.99 -0.22
CA ASP A 159 -6.40 -6.22 -0.93
C ASP A 159 -5.20 -6.85 -1.67
N LEU A 160 -4.34 -6.02 -2.28
CA LEU A 160 -3.12 -6.50 -2.93
C LEU A 160 -2.11 -7.06 -1.92
N ILE A 161 -1.98 -6.45 -0.74
CA ILE A 161 -1.10 -6.95 0.33
C ILE A 161 -1.60 -8.31 0.83
N GLU A 162 -2.90 -8.48 1.01
CA GLU A 162 -3.50 -9.78 1.38
C GLU A 162 -3.19 -10.85 0.33
N LYS A 163 -3.45 -10.57 -0.96
CA LYS A 163 -3.13 -11.52 -2.05
C LYS A 163 -1.65 -11.87 -2.10
N ASN A 164 -0.77 -10.88 -1.97
CA ASN A 164 0.68 -11.13 -1.96
C ASN A 164 1.11 -11.98 -0.76
N LYS A 165 0.45 -11.84 0.41
CA LYS A 165 0.72 -12.72 1.56
C LYS A 165 0.33 -14.17 1.28
N GLU A 166 -0.82 -14.40 0.65
CA GLU A 166 -1.26 -15.73 0.24
C GLU A 166 -0.28 -16.36 -0.76
N GLU A 167 0.18 -15.58 -1.73
CA GLU A 167 1.15 -16.03 -2.74
C GLU A 167 2.54 -16.31 -2.13
N ILE A 168 2.98 -15.52 -1.15
CA ILE A 168 4.20 -15.83 -0.39
C ILE A 168 4.04 -17.13 0.41
N ALA A 169 2.86 -17.38 1.00
CA ALA A 169 2.60 -18.61 1.73
C ALA A 169 2.64 -19.84 0.80
N SER A 170 2.10 -19.74 -0.41
CA SER A 170 2.16 -20.83 -1.40
C SER A 170 3.60 -21.07 -1.88
N LEU A 171 4.39 -20.03 -2.12
CA LEU A 171 5.81 -20.15 -2.48
C LEU A 171 6.64 -20.87 -1.40
N LYS A 172 6.40 -20.57 -0.11
CA LYS A 172 7.06 -21.29 0.99
C LYS A 172 6.74 -22.78 1.01
N SER A 173 5.49 -23.15 0.69
CA SER A 173 5.12 -24.56 0.55
C SER A 173 5.87 -25.22 -0.61
N LEU A 174 6.04 -24.52 -1.72
CA LEU A 174 6.78 -25.00 -2.89
C LEU A 174 8.27 -25.19 -2.59
N GLU A 175 8.87 -24.32 -1.78
CA GLU A 175 10.25 -24.48 -1.29
C GLU A 175 10.42 -25.72 -0.41
N SER A 176 9.45 -26.02 0.46
CA SER A 176 9.44 -27.26 1.24
C SER A 176 9.33 -28.50 0.35
N LEU A 177 8.46 -28.48 -0.66
CA LEU A 177 8.36 -29.57 -1.65
C LEU A 177 9.64 -29.74 -2.46
N LYS A 178 10.36 -28.65 -2.75
CA LYS A 178 11.66 -28.71 -3.42
C LYS A 178 12.70 -29.42 -2.55
N GLY A 179 12.76 -29.09 -1.25
CA GLY A 179 13.63 -29.79 -0.29
C GLY A 179 13.32 -31.29 -0.20
N GLN A 180 12.04 -31.66 -0.11
CA GLN A 180 11.63 -33.08 -0.13
C GLN A 180 12.02 -33.79 -1.43
N ASN A 181 11.91 -33.11 -2.57
CA ASN A 181 12.36 -33.68 -3.86
C ASN A 181 13.87 -33.87 -3.91
N GLU A 182 14.67 -32.97 -3.34
CA GLU A 182 16.13 -33.14 -3.24
C GLU A 182 16.49 -34.33 -2.33
N GLU A 183 15.82 -34.48 -1.17
CA GLU A 183 16.02 -35.65 -0.30
C GLU A 183 15.65 -36.97 -1.00
N LEU A 184 14.52 -37.01 -1.73
CA LEU A 184 14.11 -38.18 -2.50
C LEU A 184 15.11 -38.49 -3.60
N ARG A 185 15.65 -37.48 -4.30
CA ARG A 185 16.69 -37.67 -5.31
C ARG A 185 17.95 -38.29 -4.71
N ASN A 186 18.41 -37.80 -3.55
CA ASN A 186 19.58 -38.36 -2.88
C ASN A 186 19.35 -39.82 -2.48
N LYS A 187 18.18 -40.15 -1.92
CA LYS A 187 17.81 -41.55 -1.62
C LYS A 187 17.81 -42.45 -2.85
N VAL A 188 17.26 -41.95 -3.97
CA VAL A 188 17.28 -42.70 -5.24
C VAL A 188 18.70 -42.92 -5.74
N GLU A 189 19.61 -41.97 -5.57
CA GLU A 189 21.03 -42.15 -5.92
C GLU A 189 21.73 -43.17 -5.02
N GLU A 190 21.48 -43.14 -3.71
CA GLU A 190 21.98 -44.12 -2.73
C GLU A 190 21.47 -45.54 -3.06
N ASP A 191 20.16 -45.69 -3.28
CA ASP A 191 19.55 -46.97 -3.67
C ASP A 191 20.14 -47.50 -4.97
N ARG A 192 20.38 -46.62 -5.95
CA ARG A 192 20.98 -46.99 -7.23
C ARG A 192 22.43 -47.42 -7.08
N ALA A 193 23.20 -46.79 -6.18
CA ALA A 193 24.56 -47.22 -5.87
C ALA A 193 24.57 -48.60 -5.20
N SER A 194 23.69 -48.81 -4.21
CA SER A 194 23.53 -50.11 -3.55
C SER A 194 23.10 -51.21 -4.53
N LEU A 195 22.18 -50.91 -5.45
CA LEU A 195 21.76 -51.85 -6.49
C LEU A 195 22.93 -52.28 -7.37
N LYS A 196 23.77 -51.33 -7.82
CA LYS A 196 24.97 -51.64 -8.63
C LYS A 196 25.97 -52.53 -7.90
N GLU A 197 26.15 -52.32 -6.60
CA GLU A 197 27.01 -53.16 -5.76
C GLU A 197 26.44 -54.58 -5.61
N ARG A 198 25.13 -54.71 -5.41
CA ARG A 198 24.47 -56.02 -5.40
C ARG A 198 24.55 -56.72 -6.75
N GLU A 199 24.38 -55.99 -7.85
CA GLU A 199 24.54 -56.53 -9.21
C GLU A 199 25.96 -57.04 -9.48
N SER A 200 26.99 -56.30 -9.04
CA SER A 200 28.38 -56.76 -9.19
C SER A 200 28.66 -58.00 -8.35
N HIS A 201 28.12 -58.07 -7.13
CA HIS A 201 28.23 -59.24 -6.27
C HIS A 201 27.51 -60.48 -6.86
N ILE A 202 26.31 -60.29 -7.42
CA ILE A 202 25.58 -61.35 -8.13
C ILE A 202 26.41 -61.88 -9.30
N LYS A 203 27.04 -60.99 -10.09
CA LYS A 203 27.93 -61.40 -11.19
C LYS A 203 29.13 -62.22 -10.68
N SER A 204 29.77 -61.81 -9.58
CA SER A 204 30.89 -62.58 -9.01
C SER A 204 30.46 -63.96 -8.54
N LEU A 205 29.30 -64.06 -7.86
CA LEU A 205 28.75 -65.34 -7.41
C LEU A 205 28.38 -66.24 -8.60
N GLN A 206 27.90 -65.65 -9.70
CA GLN A 206 27.55 -66.40 -10.90
C GLN A 206 28.80 -66.99 -11.57
N LEU A 207 29.89 -66.23 -11.67
CA LEU A 207 31.19 -66.73 -12.15
C LEU A 207 31.74 -67.84 -11.25
N GLU A 208 31.63 -67.69 -9.92
CA GLU A 208 32.06 -68.72 -8.97
C GLU A 208 31.23 -70.00 -9.14
N LYS A 209 29.91 -69.88 -9.27
CA LYS A 209 29.00 -71.00 -9.55
C LYS A 209 29.36 -71.72 -10.86
N GLU A 210 29.68 -70.98 -11.92
CA GLU A 210 30.14 -71.56 -13.18
C GLU A 210 31.45 -72.34 -13.01
N SER A 211 32.44 -71.77 -12.31
CA SER A 211 33.71 -72.44 -12.01
C SER A 211 33.53 -73.73 -11.19
N LEU A 212 32.61 -73.72 -10.21
CA LEU A 212 32.28 -74.90 -9.41
C LEU A 212 31.58 -75.96 -10.26
N LYS A 213 30.71 -75.55 -11.18
CA LYS A 213 30.04 -76.45 -12.12
C LYS A 213 31.04 -77.12 -13.07
N GLU A 214 32.03 -76.37 -13.56
CA GLU A 214 33.13 -76.93 -14.37
C GLU A 214 33.95 -77.95 -13.58
N LYS A 215 34.33 -77.63 -12.34
CA LYS A 215 35.01 -78.58 -11.44
C LYS A 215 34.18 -79.83 -11.20
N LEU A 216 32.88 -79.67 -10.95
CA LEU A 216 31.96 -80.79 -10.74
C LEU A 216 31.90 -81.70 -11.99
N ASN A 217 31.80 -81.11 -13.19
CA ASN A 217 31.83 -81.86 -14.44
C ASN A 217 33.15 -82.60 -14.63
N PHE A 218 34.29 -81.95 -14.35
CA PHE A 218 35.61 -82.58 -14.41
C PHE A 218 35.71 -83.79 -13.49
N TYR A 219 35.27 -83.66 -12.22
CA TYR A 219 35.26 -84.78 -11.30
C TYR A 219 34.28 -85.88 -11.71
N ALA A 220 33.12 -85.54 -12.28
CA ALA A 220 32.16 -86.52 -12.78
C ALA A 220 32.71 -87.32 -13.98
N GLU A 221 33.42 -86.67 -14.92
CA GLU A 221 34.11 -87.35 -16.02
C GLU A 221 35.23 -88.26 -15.52
N LYS A 222 36.01 -87.78 -14.54
CA LYS A 222 37.06 -88.58 -13.91
C LYS A 222 36.50 -89.80 -13.18
N GLU A 223 35.39 -89.65 -12.47
CA GLU A 223 34.69 -90.77 -11.83
C GLU A 223 34.19 -91.79 -12.86
N LYS A 224 33.66 -91.32 -14.00
CA LYS A 224 33.25 -92.20 -15.10
C LYS A 224 34.44 -92.97 -15.69
N SER A 225 35.57 -92.31 -15.93
CA SER A 225 36.79 -92.96 -16.40
C SER A 225 37.29 -94.02 -15.41
N TYR A 226 37.32 -93.71 -14.11
CA TYR A 226 37.68 -94.70 -13.10
C TYR A 226 36.70 -95.89 -13.04
N LYS A 227 35.40 -95.66 -13.22
CA LYS A 227 34.42 -96.75 -13.33
C LYS A 227 34.69 -97.64 -14.54
N GLU A 228 34.99 -97.06 -15.70
CA GLU A 228 35.35 -97.82 -16.91
C GLU A 228 36.65 -98.61 -16.71
N GLU A 229 37.65 -98.02 -16.04
CA GLU A 229 38.92 -98.68 -15.74
C GLU A 229 38.71 -99.88 -14.80
N VAL A 230 37.95 -99.71 -13.71
CA VAL A 230 37.55 -100.78 -12.80
C VAL A 230 36.83 -101.91 -13.54
N GLU A 231 35.92 -101.58 -14.46
CA GLU A 231 35.19 -102.57 -15.25
C GLU A 231 36.10 -103.33 -16.22
N SER A 232 37.10 -102.65 -16.80
CA SER A 232 38.12 -103.31 -17.63
C SER A 232 39.02 -104.26 -16.83
N TYR A 233 39.46 -103.85 -15.63
CA TYR A 233 40.20 -104.72 -14.72
C TYR A 233 39.37 -105.93 -14.30
N LYS A 234 38.07 -105.76 -14.01
CA LYS A 234 37.17 -106.90 -13.73
C LYS A 234 37.14 -107.90 -14.89
N LYS A 235 36.94 -107.43 -16.14
CA LYS A 235 36.95 -108.29 -17.34
C LYS A 235 38.29 -109.01 -17.53
N LEU A 236 39.40 -108.33 -17.28
CA LEU A 236 40.74 -108.93 -17.36
C LEU A 236 40.91 -110.05 -16.32
N VAL A 237 40.45 -109.82 -15.08
CA VAL A 237 40.48 -110.85 -14.03
C VAL A 237 39.59 -112.05 -14.40
N GLU A 238 38.42 -111.82 -14.98
CA GLU A 238 37.56 -112.91 -15.48
C GLU A 238 38.21 -113.70 -16.63
N ALA A 239 38.85 -113.02 -17.58
CA ALA A 239 39.59 -113.66 -18.65
C ALA A 239 40.76 -114.50 -18.11
N MET A 240 41.56 -113.96 -17.20
CA MET A 240 42.63 -114.70 -16.53
C MET A 240 42.11 -115.91 -15.76
N ARG A 241 40.96 -115.79 -15.07
CA ARG A 241 40.32 -116.94 -14.40
C ARG A 241 39.89 -118.01 -15.40
N LYS A 242 39.36 -117.62 -16.56
CA LYS A 242 38.95 -118.55 -17.62
C LYS A 242 40.16 -119.26 -18.25
N ASP A 243 41.26 -118.55 -18.49
CA ASP A 243 42.47 -119.15 -19.03
C ASP A 243 43.15 -120.07 -18.00
N HIS A 244 43.25 -119.67 -16.72
CA HIS A 244 43.69 -120.57 -15.66
C HIS A 244 42.81 -121.83 -15.55
N LYS A 245 41.49 -121.69 -15.72
CA LYS A 245 40.59 -122.85 -15.74
C LYS A 245 40.90 -123.80 -16.91
N LYS A 246 41.14 -123.27 -18.11
CA LYS A 246 41.55 -124.08 -19.27
C LYS A 246 42.91 -124.74 -19.06
N GLU A 247 43.88 -124.06 -18.47
CA GLU A 247 45.17 -124.64 -18.13
C GLU A 247 45.03 -125.79 -17.12
N LEU A 248 44.17 -125.62 -16.11
CA LEU A 248 43.82 -126.69 -15.18
C LEU A 248 43.19 -127.90 -15.89
N GLU A 249 42.23 -127.68 -16.78
CA GLU A 249 41.61 -128.76 -17.58
C GLU A 249 42.64 -129.49 -18.48
N LEU A 250 43.55 -128.75 -19.11
CA LEU A 250 44.65 -129.29 -19.92
C LEU A 250 45.62 -130.12 -19.07
N LEU A 251 45.94 -129.64 -17.88
CA LEU A 251 46.82 -130.33 -16.94
C LEU A 251 46.16 -131.62 -16.46
N GLU A 252 44.88 -131.55 -16.11
CA GLU A 252 44.06 -132.69 -15.68
C GLU A 252 43.96 -133.77 -16.79
N THR A 253 43.70 -133.37 -18.04
CA THR A 253 43.72 -134.32 -19.18
C THR A 253 45.12 -134.92 -19.42
N LYS A 254 46.19 -134.15 -19.21
CA LYS A 254 47.57 -134.65 -19.38
C LYS A 254 47.92 -135.68 -18.32
N TYR A 255 47.54 -135.45 -17.06
CA TYR A 255 47.73 -136.42 -15.97
C TYR A 255 46.84 -137.66 -16.13
N SER A 256 45.59 -137.50 -16.59
CA SER A 256 44.70 -138.61 -16.91
C SER A 256 45.28 -139.52 -18.01
N LYS A 257 45.81 -138.95 -19.10
CA LYS A 257 46.48 -139.72 -20.16
C LYS A 257 47.78 -140.41 -19.69
N MET A 258 48.51 -139.79 -18.77
CA MET A 258 49.68 -140.44 -18.14
C MET A 258 49.24 -141.65 -17.31
N ALA A 259 48.20 -141.50 -16.50
CA ALA A 259 47.64 -142.59 -15.70
C ALA A 259 47.11 -143.75 -16.57
N GLU A 260 46.43 -143.45 -17.68
CA GLU A 260 46.00 -144.47 -18.66
C GLU A 260 47.19 -145.23 -19.27
N LYS A 261 48.23 -144.52 -19.73
CA LYS A 261 49.45 -145.14 -20.28
C LYS A 261 50.15 -146.05 -19.27
N GLU A 262 50.17 -145.64 -18.00
CA GLU A 262 50.80 -146.40 -16.92
C GLU A 262 49.98 -147.65 -16.58
N SER A 263 48.65 -147.54 -16.57
CA SER A 263 47.73 -148.68 -16.43
C SER A 263 47.86 -149.69 -17.59
N GLU A 264 48.01 -149.18 -18.82
CA GLU A 264 48.14 -150.01 -20.02
C GLU A 264 49.51 -150.72 -20.11
N LYS A 265 50.59 -150.09 -19.62
CA LYS A 265 51.88 -150.76 -19.39
C LYS A 265 51.74 -151.90 -18.38
N LEU A 266 51.08 -151.64 -17.26
CA LEU A 266 50.88 -152.64 -16.21
C LEU A 266 50.08 -153.84 -16.73
N ARG A 267 49.09 -153.60 -17.58
CA ARG A 267 48.30 -154.63 -18.25
C ARG A 267 49.13 -155.51 -19.19
N LYS A 268 50.00 -154.91 -20.01
CA LYS A 268 50.91 -155.66 -20.91
C LYS A 268 51.94 -156.49 -20.16
N ASP A 269 52.48 -155.97 -19.04
CA ASP A 269 53.37 -156.73 -18.17
C ASP A 269 52.66 -157.93 -17.54
N PHE A 270 51.39 -157.76 -17.15
CA PHE A 270 50.57 -158.84 -16.60
C PHE A 270 50.27 -159.93 -17.64
N GLU A 271 49.90 -159.55 -18.88
CA GLU A 271 49.69 -160.50 -19.99
C GLU A 271 50.95 -161.29 -20.34
N SER A 272 52.10 -160.62 -20.39
CA SER A 272 53.39 -161.27 -20.69
C SER A 272 53.78 -162.30 -19.62
N ARG A 273 53.48 -162.04 -18.33
CA ARG A 273 53.69 -163.00 -17.24
C ARG A 273 52.75 -164.20 -17.33
N LEU A 274 51.48 -163.96 -17.63
CA LEU A 274 50.47 -165.03 -17.80
C LEU A 274 50.84 -165.98 -18.95
N GLU A 275 51.41 -165.45 -20.02
CA GLU A 275 51.83 -166.22 -21.19
C GLU A 275 53.10 -167.05 -20.93
N LEU A 276 54.03 -166.54 -20.12
CA LEU A 276 55.17 -167.31 -19.60
C LEU A 276 54.74 -168.47 -18.71
N GLU A 277 53.74 -168.25 -17.84
CA GLU A 277 53.21 -169.26 -16.91
C GLU A 277 52.48 -170.40 -17.64
N LYS A 278 51.70 -170.08 -18.69
CA LYS A 278 51.12 -171.10 -19.59
C LYS A 278 52.18 -171.96 -20.25
N ARG A 279 53.28 -171.36 -20.69
CA ARG A 279 54.39 -172.06 -21.37
C ARG A 279 55.16 -173.00 -20.44
N THR A 280 55.26 -172.64 -19.15
CA THR A 280 55.89 -173.50 -18.13
C THR A 280 55.00 -174.71 -17.85
N LEU A 281 53.69 -174.51 -17.69
CA LEU A 281 52.72 -175.59 -17.53
C LEU A 281 52.69 -176.56 -18.73
N GLU A 282 52.81 -176.06 -19.97
CA GLU A 282 52.90 -176.92 -21.17
C GLU A 282 54.17 -177.79 -21.19
N LEU A 283 55.29 -177.25 -20.71
CA LEU A 283 56.55 -178.00 -20.59
C LEU A 283 56.45 -179.08 -19.51
N ASP A 284 55.84 -178.78 -18.36
CA ASP A 284 55.65 -179.76 -17.28
C ASP A 284 54.74 -180.92 -17.73
N ILE A 285 53.67 -180.64 -18.49
CA ILE A 285 52.80 -181.68 -19.08
C ILE A 285 53.58 -182.57 -20.07
N LYS A 286 54.51 -182.01 -20.84
CA LYS A 286 55.37 -182.77 -21.76
C LYS A 286 56.34 -183.67 -21.02
N THR A 287 56.95 -183.18 -19.95
CA THR A 287 57.90 -183.95 -19.13
C THR A 287 57.19 -185.13 -18.45
N LEU A 288 56.00 -184.89 -17.89
CA LEU A 288 55.16 -185.94 -17.27
C LEU A 288 54.68 -187.00 -18.27
N LYS A 289 54.40 -186.62 -19.54
CA LYS A 289 54.08 -187.58 -20.61
C LYS A 289 55.27 -188.46 -20.98
N TYR A 290 56.46 -187.88 -21.05
CA TYR A 290 57.69 -188.61 -21.38
C TYR A 290 58.08 -189.58 -20.25
N GLU A 291 57.95 -189.17 -18.99
CA GLU A 291 58.17 -190.06 -17.84
C GLU A 291 57.18 -191.22 -17.81
N LYS A 292 55.92 -190.98 -18.24
CA LYS A 292 54.92 -192.03 -18.39
C LYS A 292 55.31 -193.07 -19.46
N GLU A 293 55.79 -192.65 -20.63
CA GLU A 293 56.26 -193.57 -21.68
C GLU A 293 57.50 -194.40 -21.26
N VAL A 294 58.41 -193.79 -20.49
CA VAL A 294 59.60 -194.48 -19.94
C VAL A 294 59.21 -195.50 -18.84
N LEU A 295 58.11 -195.28 -18.13
CA LEU A 295 57.57 -196.24 -17.16
C LEU A 295 56.78 -197.37 -17.83
N GLU A 296 56.03 -197.10 -18.90
CA GLU A 296 55.28 -198.13 -19.64
C GLU A 296 56.20 -199.10 -20.39
N SER A 297 57.36 -198.64 -20.86
CA SER A 297 58.37 -199.49 -21.51
C SER A 297 59.21 -200.33 -20.54
N LYS A 298 59.26 -199.98 -19.25
CA LYS A 298 59.90 -200.79 -18.19
C LYS A 298 58.99 -201.89 -17.61
N LEU A 299 57.70 -201.91 -17.96
CA LEU A 299 56.73 -202.91 -17.49
C LEU A 299 56.60 -204.12 -18.44
N ASN A 300 57.11 -204.03 -19.67
CA ASN A 300 57.16 -205.13 -20.65
C ASN A 300 58.58 -205.69 -20.76
N SER A 301 58.97 -206.39 -19.71
CA SER A 301 59.90 -207.54 -19.76
C SER A 301 59.36 -208.65 -20.65
#